data_AF-A0A6L4YSM9-F1
#
_entry.id   AF-A0A6L4YSM9-F1
#
_cell.length_a   1.000
_cell.length_b   1.000
_cell.length_c   1.000
_cell.angle_alpha   90.00
_cell.angle_beta   90.00
_cell.angle_gamma   90.00
#
_symmetry.space_group_name_H-M   'P 1'
#
loop_
_entity.id
_entity.type
_entity.pdbx_description
1 polymer ?
#
loop_
_entity_poly.entity_id
_entity_poly.type
_entity_poly.pdbx_seq_one_letter_code
_entity_poly.pdbx_strand_id
1 'polypeptide(L)'
;INPNLRAIYFDLLNQRFFQQTAASLENDLKAFALNDSKDKVSEEELGRYYDLLKIYLMLSDPNKIEPTFLANRLSEYWKKSYPGDLELLAQQQLDFYAKQASSDDAPHLKADDKIVAAARQHLTSYPAVNRFFKRVTSEIDLKVTPVTVESITQGRSKGWLIGKYNVSGSFTIEGYQNYMQNALASAAEEMSKEDWVMGASTVATKDLSTDVGKLEGIYFHEYATQWQQFLRGLNIPAFKTKEEAVEALKVLSASNSPLALTLAEIARQTN
;
A
#
# COMPACT_ATOMS: atom_id res chain seq x y z
N ILE A 1 13.74 24.46 11.29
CA ILE A 1 13.68 24.30 12.78
C ILE A 1 15.03 24.75 13.34
N ASN A 2 15.04 25.39 14.51
CA ASN A 2 16.30 25.74 15.18
C ASN A 2 17.15 24.47 15.42
N PRO A 3 18.43 24.42 15.03
CA PRO A 3 19.26 23.22 15.15
C PRO A 3 19.24 22.55 16.53
N ASN A 4 19.21 23.35 17.61
CA ASN A 4 19.15 22.82 18.98
C ASN A 4 17.81 22.14 19.29
N LEU A 5 16.69 22.69 18.80
CA LEU A 5 15.37 22.08 18.97
C LEU A 5 15.25 20.80 18.14
N ARG A 6 15.90 20.75 16.97
CA ARG A 6 15.93 19.57 16.10
C ARG A 6 16.70 18.41 16.73
N ALA A 7 17.87 18.70 17.33
CA ALA A 7 18.66 17.70 18.03
C ALA A 7 17.88 17.10 19.22
N ILE A 8 17.29 17.95 20.07
CA ILE A 8 16.46 17.48 21.20
C ILE A 8 15.28 16.65 20.72
N TYR A 9 14.64 17.07 19.62
CA TYR A 9 13.55 16.33 19.00
C TYR A 9 14.00 14.93 18.55
N PHE A 10 15.09 14.83 17.80
CA PHE A 10 15.59 13.54 17.30
C PHE A 10 16.08 12.62 18.41
N ASP A 11 16.65 13.15 19.49
CA ASP A 11 17.00 12.35 20.67
C ASP A 11 15.77 11.73 21.31
N LEU A 12 14.70 12.52 21.52
CA LEU A 12 13.44 12.03 22.07
C LEU A 12 12.76 11.02 21.13
N LEU A 13 12.76 11.30 19.83
CA LEU A 13 12.21 10.41 18.81
C LEU A 13 12.98 9.08 18.80
N ASN A 14 14.30 9.14 18.89
CA ASN A 14 15.17 7.97 18.87
C ASN A 14 14.86 7.05 20.05
N GLN A 15 14.83 7.62 21.27
CA GLN A 15 14.61 6.88 22.50
C GLN A 15 13.20 6.30 22.60
N ARG A 16 12.18 7.05 22.19
CA ARG A 16 10.77 6.66 22.37
C ARG A 16 10.25 5.78 21.24
N PHE A 17 10.59 6.10 19.99
CA PHE A 17 9.95 5.48 18.83
C PHE A 17 10.94 4.66 18.00
N PHE A 18 12.07 5.26 17.62
CA PHE A 18 12.95 4.70 16.61
C PHE A 18 13.54 3.36 17.03
N GLN A 19 14.14 3.28 18.23
CA GLN A 19 14.80 2.05 18.69
C GLN A 19 13.82 0.86 18.78
N GLN A 20 12.61 1.09 19.30
CA GLN A 20 11.59 0.05 19.39
C GLN A 20 11.08 -0.38 18.00
N THR A 21 10.91 0.59 17.10
CA THR A 21 10.50 0.32 15.72
C THR A 21 11.57 -0.47 14.99
N ALA A 22 12.82 -0.03 15.05
CA ALA A 22 13.98 -0.71 14.44
C ALA A 22 14.12 -2.14 14.97
N ALA A 23 14.03 -2.33 16.29
CA ALA A 23 14.08 -3.67 16.88
C ALA A 23 12.92 -4.57 16.42
N SER A 24 11.71 -4.01 16.28
CA SER A 24 10.54 -4.76 15.79
C SER A 24 10.70 -5.15 14.32
N LEU A 25 11.13 -4.21 13.46
CA LEU A 25 11.43 -4.48 12.06
C LEU A 25 12.50 -5.56 11.90
N GLU A 26 13.58 -5.45 12.67
CA GLU A 26 14.69 -6.41 12.63
C GLU A 26 14.24 -7.79 13.10
N ASN A 27 13.40 -7.88 14.14
CA ASN A 27 12.85 -9.14 14.62
C ASN A 27 11.92 -9.78 13.58
N ASP A 28 11.07 -9.01 12.92
CA ASP A 28 10.19 -9.51 11.86
C ASP A 28 11.00 -10.01 10.65
N LEU A 29 12.06 -9.28 10.26
CA LEU A 29 12.98 -9.72 9.20
C LEU A 29 13.79 -10.95 9.60
N LYS A 30 14.23 -11.07 10.87
CA LYS A 30 14.87 -12.29 11.39
C LYS A 30 13.92 -13.47 11.35
N ALA A 31 12.67 -13.28 11.76
CA ALA A 31 11.67 -14.34 11.75
C ALA A 31 11.45 -14.86 10.32
N PHE A 32 11.43 -13.97 9.33
CA PHE A 32 11.36 -14.34 7.92
C PHE A 32 12.64 -15.02 7.41
N ALA A 33 13.80 -14.44 7.71
CA ALA A 33 15.12 -14.93 7.28
C ALA A 33 15.51 -16.29 7.89
N LEU A 34 14.98 -16.61 9.07
CA LEU A 34 15.20 -17.88 9.77
C LEU A 34 14.09 -18.90 9.51
N ASN A 35 13.08 -18.53 8.70
CA ASN A 35 11.99 -19.43 8.38
C ASN A 35 12.43 -20.49 7.37
N ASP A 36 12.95 -21.61 7.88
CA ASP A 36 13.33 -22.80 7.10
C ASP A 36 12.12 -23.68 6.72
N SER A 37 10.90 -23.25 7.03
CA SER A 37 9.69 -24.01 6.70
C SER A 37 9.59 -24.19 5.18
N LYS A 38 9.44 -25.44 4.73
CA LYS A 38 9.16 -25.77 3.31
C LYS A 38 7.78 -25.29 2.85
N ASP A 39 7.01 -24.68 3.73
CA ASP A 39 5.70 -24.14 3.41
C ASP A 39 5.84 -22.98 2.44
N LYS A 40 5.04 -23.05 1.37
CA LYS A 40 5.02 -22.02 0.33
C LYS A 40 4.47 -20.73 0.94
N VAL A 41 5.34 -19.77 1.21
CA VAL A 41 4.96 -18.40 1.58
C VAL A 41 4.07 -17.83 0.48
N SER A 42 2.96 -17.21 0.86
CA SER A 42 2.03 -16.60 -0.11
C SER A 42 2.68 -15.41 -0.82
N GLU A 43 2.16 -15.06 -1.99
CA GLU A 43 2.68 -13.91 -2.75
C GLU A 43 2.45 -12.59 -1.98
N GLU A 44 1.32 -12.48 -1.29
CA GLU A 44 0.98 -11.33 -0.46
C GLU A 44 1.96 -11.17 0.71
N GLU A 45 2.32 -12.26 1.38
CA GLU A 45 3.32 -12.25 2.44
C GLU A 45 4.71 -11.88 1.92
N LEU A 46 5.12 -12.43 0.78
CA LEU A 46 6.37 -12.06 0.12
C LEU A 46 6.40 -10.56 -0.21
N GLY A 47 5.30 -10.01 -0.72
CA GLY A 47 5.16 -8.58 -0.97
C GLY A 47 5.24 -7.73 0.30
N ARG A 48 4.73 -8.23 1.44
CA ARG A 48 4.87 -7.56 2.75
C ARG A 48 6.31 -7.57 3.24
N TYR A 49 7.01 -8.71 3.14
CA TYR A 49 8.41 -8.81 3.54
C TYR A 49 9.35 -8.02 2.62
N TYR A 50 9.01 -7.88 1.34
CA TYR A 50 9.72 -6.97 0.45
C TYR A 50 9.60 -5.50 0.92
N ASP A 51 8.39 -5.04 1.24
CA ASP A 51 8.19 -3.69 1.80
C ASP A 51 8.94 -3.51 3.12
N LEU A 52 8.94 -4.54 3.97
CA LEU A 52 9.64 -4.54 5.24
C LEU A 52 11.16 -4.38 5.05
N LEU A 53 11.75 -5.15 4.13
CA LEU A 53 13.16 -5.03 3.78
C LEU A 53 13.46 -3.64 3.20
N LYS A 54 12.59 -3.12 2.33
CA LYS A 54 12.74 -1.77 1.75
C LYS A 54 12.79 -0.70 2.85
N ILE A 55 11.91 -0.75 3.84
CA ILE A 55 11.91 0.16 4.99
C ILE A 55 13.19 0.02 5.81
N TYR A 56 13.59 -1.22 6.11
CA TYR A 56 14.80 -1.47 6.91
C TYR A 56 16.04 -0.85 6.26
N LEU A 57 16.17 -1.00 4.93
CA LEU A 57 17.26 -0.39 4.18
C LEU A 57 17.15 1.13 4.06
N MET A 58 15.93 1.67 3.92
CA MET A 58 15.67 3.12 3.97
C MET A 58 16.16 3.73 5.29
N LEU A 59 15.83 3.10 6.41
CA LEU A 59 16.23 3.56 7.74
C LEU A 59 17.74 3.42 7.98
N SER A 60 18.46 2.71 7.12
CA SER A 60 19.92 2.55 7.18
C SER A 60 20.70 3.44 6.21
N ASP A 61 20.04 3.90 5.14
CA ASP A 61 20.65 4.70 4.08
C ASP A 61 19.80 5.96 3.79
N PRO A 62 20.21 7.15 4.27
CA PRO A 62 19.46 8.39 4.06
C PRO A 62 19.22 8.74 2.58
N ASN A 63 20.05 8.22 1.67
CA ASN A 63 19.93 8.48 0.23
C ASN A 63 18.80 7.69 -0.44
N LYS A 64 18.22 6.70 0.25
CA LYS A 64 17.16 5.82 -0.28
C LYS A 64 15.79 6.11 0.31
N ILE A 65 15.68 7.11 1.19
CA ILE A 65 14.43 7.48 1.86
C ILE A 65 13.39 7.92 0.82
N GLU A 66 12.23 7.25 0.85
CA GLU A 66 11.01 7.70 0.17
C GLU A 66 10.00 8.11 1.26
N PRO A 67 9.85 9.40 1.59
CA PRO A 67 9.12 9.85 2.79
C PRO A 67 7.69 9.32 2.89
N THR A 68 6.93 9.37 1.79
CA THR A 68 5.54 8.91 1.76
C THR A 68 5.43 7.41 2.00
N PHE A 69 6.28 6.61 1.36
CA PHE A 69 6.30 5.16 1.54
C PHE A 69 6.69 4.79 2.98
N LEU A 70 7.72 5.45 3.50
CA LEU A 70 8.22 5.23 4.86
C LEU A 70 7.15 5.54 5.91
N ALA A 71 6.51 6.72 5.83
CA ALA A 71 5.44 7.11 6.75
C ALA A 71 4.24 6.16 6.68
N ASN A 72 3.81 5.78 5.48
CA ASN A 72 2.66 4.88 5.31
C ASN A 72 2.92 3.50 5.92
N ARG A 73 4.10 2.92 5.68
CA ARG A 73 4.38 1.56 6.15
C ARG A 73 4.76 1.49 7.63
N LEU A 74 5.46 2.49 8.16
CA LEU A 74 5.77 2.54 9.60
C LEU A 74 4.54 2.85 10.46
N SER A 75 3.46 3.38 9.86
CA SER A 75 2.23 3.69 10.60
C SER A 75 1.69 2.46 11.34
N GLU A 76 1.76 1.26 10.73
CA GLU A 76 1.31 0.01 11.36
C GLU A 76 2.09 -0.31 12.64
N TYR A 77 3.41 -0.10 12.62
CA TYR A 77 4.29 -0.32 13.78
C TYR A 77 4.01 0.70 14.89
N TRP A 78 3.83 1.96 14.53
CA TRP A 78 3.66 3.04 15.50
C TRP A 78 2.27 3.04 16.14
N LYS A 79 1.23 2.69 15.37
CA LYS A 79 -0.14 2.46 15.88
C LYS A 79 -0.17 1.35 16.93
N LYS A 80 0.55 0.24 16.67
CA LYS A 80 0.64 -0.88 17.61
C LYS A 80 1.34 -0.50 18.92
N SER A 81 2.37 0.33 18.84
CA SER A 81 3.13 0.79 20.02
C SER A 81 2.39 1.85 20.84
N TYR A 82 1.46 2.62 20.24
CA TYR A 82 0.75 3.74 20.89
C TYR A 82 -0.74 3.77 20.53
N PRO A 83 -1.55 2.86 21.08
CA PRO A 83 -2.99 2.83 20.82
C PRO A 83 -3.75 3.98 21.53
N GLY A 84 -4.93 4.30 21.01
CA GLY A 84 -5.86 5.26 21.64
C GLY A 84 -5.53 6.72 21.33
N ASP A 85 -5.65 7.59 22.33
CA ASP A 85 -5.52 9.05 22.15
C ASP A 85 -4.15 9.52 21.63
N LEU A 86 -3.13 8.67 21.72
CA LEU A 86 -1.78 8.96 21.24
C LEU A 86 -1.55 8.61 19.77
N GLU A 87 -2.48 7.90 19.11
CA GLU A 87 -2.31 7.43 17.73
C GLU A 87 -2.13 8.58 16.74
N LEU A 88 -2.98 9.62 16.86
CA LEU A 88 -2.91 10.80 15.98
C LEU A 88 -1.58 11.54 16.15
N LEU A 89 -1.11 11.68 17.38
CA LEU A 89 0.16 12.31 17.67
C LEU A 89 1.32 11.48 17.11
N ALA A 90 1.30 10.17 17.29
CA ALA A 90 2.31 9.26 16.74
C ALA A 90 2.37 9.37 15.20
N GLN A 91 1.21 9.42 14.52
CA GLN A 91 1.16 9.62 13.07
C GLN A 91 1.78 10.95 12.64
N GLN A 92 1.45 12.06 13.32
CA GLN A 92 2.04 13.36 13.02
C GLN A 92 3.56 13.38 13.22
N GLN A 93 4.06 12.71 14.27
CA GLN A 93 5.50 12.59 14.51
C GLN A 93 6.18 11.73 13.44
N LEU A 94 5.53 10.66 12.99
CA LEU A 94 6.02 9.81 11.92
C LEU A 94 6.10 10.57 10.59
N ASP A 95 5.06 11.31 10.22
CA ASP A 95 5.03 12.11 9.00
C ASP A 95 6.14 13.18 9.00
N PHE A 96 6.38 13.80 10.17
CA PHE A 96 7.46 14.74 10.34
C PHE A 96 8.83 14.06 10.22
N TYR A 97 9.05 12.95 10.92
CA TYR A 97 10.28 12.17 10.83
C TYR A 97 10.58 11.73 9.41
N ALA A 98 9.61 11.12 8.71
CA ALA A 98 9.82 10.60 7.36
C ALA A 98 10.27 11.68 6.36
N LYS A 99 9.78 12.93 6.51
CA LYS A 99 10.21 14.08 5.70
C LYS A 99 11.64 14.56 6.03
N GLN A 100 12.13 14.23 7.21
CA GLN A 100 13.46 14.64 7.68
C GLN A 100 14.49 13.50 7.65
N ALA A 101 14.04 12.26 7.45
CA ALA A 101 14.86 11.06 7.58
C ALA A 101 16.05 11.05 6.61
N SER A 102 15.99 11.73 5.46
CA SER A 102 17.16 11.88 4.57
C SER A 102 18.31 12.73 5.14
N SER A 103 18.13 13.35 6.32
CA SER A 103 19.17 14.18 6.93
C SER A 103 20.14 13.35 7.76
N ASP A 104 21.42 13.72 7.75
CA ASP A 104 22.47 13.01 8.48
C ASP A 104 22.30 13.04 10.01
N ASP A 105 21.60 14.05 10.54
CA ASP A 105 21.31 14.22 11.96
C ASP A 105 20.03 13.49 12.42
N ALA A 106 19.27 12.91 11.49
CA ALA A 106 18.13 12.06 11.82
C ALA A 106 18.62 10.71 12.39
N PRO A 107 17.83 10.04 13.25
CA PRO A 107 18.19 8.71 13.72
C PRO A 107 18.10 7.71 12.56
N HIS A 108 19.18 6.94 12.42
CA HIS A 108 19.38 5.88 11.42
C HIS A 108 19.75 4.57 12.11
N LEU A 109 19.35 3.45 11.52
CA LEU A 109 19.73 2.13 11.99
C LEU A 109 21.03 1.68 11.31
N LYS A 110 21.76 0.81 11.98
CA LYS A 110 22.86 0.08 11.35
C LYS A 110 22.30 -1.24 10.82
N ALA A 111 22.32 -1.42 9.50
CA ALA A 111 21.82 -2.65 8.90
C ALA A 111 22.70 -3.85 9.29
N ASP A 112 22.07 -5.00 9.57
CA ASP A 112 22.76 -6.28 9.66
C ASP A 112 22.76 -6.94 8.27
N ASP A 113 23.93 -6.93 7.64
CA ASP A 113 24.14 -7.48 6.29
C ASP A 113 23.73 -8.96 6.18
N LYS A 114 23.80 -9.74 7.27
CA LYS A 114 23.39 -11.15 7.25
C LYS A 114 21.88 -11.30 7.13
N ILE A 115 21.12 -10.49 7.86
CA ILE A 115 19.65 -10.47 7.78
C ILE A 115 19.22 -10.00 6.40
N VAL A 116 19.85 -8.93 5.90
CA VAL A 116 19.57 -8.39 4.56
C VAL A 116 19.83 -9.45 3.48
N ALA A 117 20.99 -10.14 3.53
CA ALA A 117 21.32 -11.18 2.58
C ALA A 117 20.32 -12.36 2.63
N ALA A 118 19.98 -12.83 3.83
CA ALA A 118 19.02 -13.92 4.00
C ALA A 118 17.61 -13.53 3.52
N ALA A 119 17.11 -12.36 3.91
CA ALA A 119 15.81 -11.86 3.46
C ALA A 119 15.76 -11.75 1.92
N ARG A 120 16.80 -11.21 1.28
CA ARG A 120 16.92 -11.15 -0.19
C ARG A 120 16.88 -12.54 -0.81
N GLN A 121 17.55 -13.53 -0.21
CA GLN A 121 17.54 -14.91 -0.69
C GLN A 121 16.12 -15.49 -0.71
N HIS A 122 15.34 -15.33 0.37
CA HIS A 122 13.95 -15.77 0.39
C HIS A 122 13.07 -15.00 -0.61
N LEU A 123 13.28 -13.69 -0.74
CA LEU A 123 12.56 -12.81 -1.66
C LEU A 123 12.87 -13.06 -3.15
N THR A 124 13.87 -13.89 -3.49
CA THR A 124 14.05 -14.34 -4.88
C THR A 124 12.82 -15.08 -5.42
N SER A 125 12.03 -15.68 -4.53
CA SER A 125 10.74 -16.31 -4.84
C SER A 125 9.62 -15.31 -5.15
N TYR A 126 9.82 -14.01 -4.84
CA TYR A 126 8.91 -12.92 -5.20
C TYR A 126 9.34 -12.31 -6.54
N PRO A 127 8.67 -12.63 -7.67
CA PRO A 127 9.16 -12.26 -9.00
C PRO A 127 9.26 -10.75 -9.22
N ALA A 128 10.21 -10.33 -10.07
CA ALA A 128 10.38 -8.92 -10.43
C ALA A 128 9.10 -8.28 -11.00
N VAL A 129 8.29 -9.06 -11.73
CA VAL A 129 7.01 -8.61 -12.27
C VAL A 129 6.01 -8.24 -11.17
N ASN A 130 5.97 -9.01 -10.08
CA ASN A 130 5.07 -8.73 -8.96
C ASN A 130 5.57 -7.52 -8.16
N ARG A 131 6.89 -7.38 -8.00
CA ARG A 131 7.51 -6.18 -7.40
C ARG A 131 7.20 -4.92 -8.20
N PHE A 132 7.36 -4.99 -9.52
CA PHE A 132 7.03 -3.92 -10.44
C PHE A 132 5.55 -3.56 -10.35
N PHE A 133 4.67 -4.56 -10.45
CA PHE A 133 3.22 -4.38 -10.36
C PHE A 133 2.82 -3.66 -9.07
N LYS A 134 3.29 -4.16 -7.92
CA LYS A 134 3.04 -3.57 -6.60
C LYS A 134 3.55 -2.13 -6.49
N ARG A 135 4.71 -1.83 -7.06
CA ARG A 135 5.27 -0.48 -7.08
C ARG A 135 4.38 0.46 -7.90
N VAL A 136 4.05 0.08 -9.13
CA VAL A 136 3.23 0.91 -10.03
C VAL A 136 1.85 1.16 -9.47
N THR A 137 1.15 0.14 -8.95
CA THR A 137 -0.17 0.34 -8.34
C THR A 137 -0.09 1.30 -7.15
N SER A 138 0.90 1.13 -6.28
CA SER A 138 1.13 2.04 -5.15
C SER A 138 1.40 3.48 -5.60
N GLU A 139 2.21 3.69 -6.65
CA GLU A 139 2.49 5.02 -7.19
C GLU A 139 1.25 5.70 -7.80
N ILE A 140 0.36 4.92 -8.41
CA ILE A 140 -0.90 5.41 -8.98
C ILE A 140 -1.90 5.74 -7.88
N ASP A 141 -1.99 4.90 -6.84
CA ASP A 141 -2.91 5.11 -5.70
C ASP A 141 -2.55 6.35 -4.88
N LEU A 142 -1.33 6.86 -4.99
CA LEU A 142 -0.95 8.17 -4.42
C LEU A 142 -1.48 9.37 -5.23
N LYS A 143 -1.85 9.16 -6.49
CA LYS A 143 -2.24 10.21 -7.45
C LYS A 143 -3.73 10.17 -7.78
N VAL A 144 -4.34 8.99 -7.71
CA VAL A 144 -5.73 8.74 -8.10
C VAL A 144 -6.53 8.34 -6.87
N THR A 145 -7.63 9.06 -6.64
CA THR A 145 -8.48 8.82 -5.48
C THR A 145 -9.25 7.50 -5.66
N PRO A 146 -9.37 6.66 -4.62
CA PRO A 146 -10.16 5.44 -4.70
C PRO A 146 -11.65 5.73 -4.93
N VAL A 147 -12.33 4.80 -5.59
CA VAL A 147 -13.78 4.86 -5.79
C VAL A 147 -14.50 4.20 -4.61
N THR A 148 -15.43 4.93 -4.02
CA THR A 148 -16.31 4.46 -2.93
C THR A 148 -17.79 4.69 -3.28
N VAL A 149 -18.71 3.99 -2.61
CA VAL A 149 -20.15 4.23 -2.77
C VAL A 149 -20.52 5.69 -2.44
N GLU A 150 -19.89 6.28 -1.44
CA GLU A 150 -20.09 7.68 -1.06
C GLU A 150 -19.63 8.63 -2.15
N SER A 151 -18.48 8.36 -2.79
CA SER A 151 -17.97 9.17 -3.90
C SER A 151 -18.91 9.16 -5.12
N ILE A 152 -19.48 8.00 -5.44
CA ILE A 152 -20.40 7.83 -6.58
C ILE A 152 -21.74 8.50 -6.29
N THR A 153 -22.30 8.25 -5.10
CA THR A 153 -23.63 8.73 -4.74
C THR A 153 -23.64 10.20 -4.33
N GLN A 154 -22.48 10.76 -3.97
CA GLN A 154 -22.28 12.13 -3.47
C GLN A 154 -23.26 12.45 -2.31
N GLY A 155 -23.36 11.52 -1.35
CA GLY A 155 -24.22 11.66 -0.17
C GLY A 155 -25.70 11.35 -0.39
N ARG A 156 -26.15 11.07 -1.63
CA ARG A 156 -27.55 10.73 -1.92
C ARG A 156 -28.02 9.43 -1.30
N SER A 157 -27.09 8.54 -0.91
CA SER A 157 -27.43 7.28 -0.26
C SER A 157 -28.13 7.48 1.09
N LYS A 158 -27.88 8.60 1.78
CA LYS A 158 -28.33 8.85 3.17
C LYS A 158 -28.07 7.67 4.13
N GLY A 159 -27.03 6.87 3.87
CA GLY A 159 -26.71 5.66 4.62
C GLY A 159 -27.55 4.42 4.29
N TRP A 160 -28.52 4.50 3.37
CA TRP A 160 -29.34 3.35 2.94
C TRP A 160 -28.64 2.44 1.93
N LEU A 161 -27.57 2.92 1.32
CA LEU A 161 -26.65 2.13 0.51
C LEU A 161 -25.24 2.40 1.02
N ILE A 162 -24.57 1.36 1.48
CA ILE A 162 -23.19 1.43 1.99
C ILE A 162 -22.28 0.48 1.19
N GLY A 163 -21.02 0.86 1.04
CA GLY A 163 -19.98 0.02 0.46
C GLY A 163 -19.03 -0.47 1.54
N LYS A 164 -18.77 -1.78 1.59
CA LYS A 164 -17.76 -2.38 2.48
C LYS A 164 -16.38 -2.48 1.85
N TYR A 165 -16.26 -2.13 0.57
CA TYR A 165 -15.05 -2.24 -0.22
C TYR A 165 -14.87 -0.99 -1.06
N ASN A 166 -13.63 -0.53 -1.18
CA ASN A 166 -13.25 0.62 -2.00
C ASN A 166 -12.35 0.12 -3.12
N VAL A 167 -12.58 0.57 -4.35
CA VAL A 167 -11.70 0.24 -5.48
C VAL A 167 -10.53 1.21 -5.47
N SER A 168 -9.30 0.68 -5.42
CA SER A 168 -8.09 1.51 -5.44
C SER A 168 -7.98 2.28 -6.77
N GLY A 169 -7.40 3.49 -6.73
CA GLY A 169 -7.34 4.38 -7.89
C GLY A 169 -6.66 3.74 -9.11
N SER A 170 -5.67 2.89 -8.87
CA SER A 170 -4.96 2.08 -9.87
C SER A 170 -5.84 1.12 -10.67
N PHE A 171 -7.03 0.77 -10.16
CA PHE A 171 -8.00 -0.12 -10.81
C PHE A 171 -9.26 0.63 -11.26
N THR A 172 -9.09 1.88 -11.66
CA THR A 172 -10.13 2.72 -12.28
C THR A 172 -9.77 3.04 -13.71
N ILE A 173 -10.74 3.47 -14.53
CA ILE A 173 -10.48 4.00 -15.88
C ILE A 173 -9.45 5.14 -15.84
N GLU A 174 -9.55 6.04 -14.85
CA GLU A 174 -8.60 7.15 -14.69
C GLU A 174 -7.18 6.63 -14.42
N GLY A 175 -7.04 5.72 -13.46
CA GLY A 175 -5.76 5.08 -13.15
C GLY A 175 -5.17 4.32 -14.34
N TYR A 176 -6.03 3.65 -15.10
CA TYR A 176 -5.62 2.91 -16.29
C TYR A 176 -5.11 3.84 -17.40
N GLN A 177 -5.97 4.77 -17.84
CA GLN A 177 -5.71 5.64 -19.00
C GLN A 177 -4.57 6.63 -18.75
N ASN A 178 -4.50 7.20 -17.54
CA ASN A 178 -3.54 8.26 -17.27
C ASN A 178 -2.17 7.73 -16.82
N TYR A 179 -2.09 6.49 -16.30
CA TYR A 179 -0.87 6.01 -15.66
C TYR A 179 -0.52 4.55 -16.01
N MET A 180 -1.42 3.59 -15.75
CA MET A 180 -1.08 2.17 -15.86
C MET A 180 -0.68 1.79 -17.29
N GLN A 181 -1.38 2.31 -18.30
CA GLN A 181 -1.08 1.99 -19.70
C GLN A 181 0.38 2.30 -20.07
N ASN A 182 0.87 3.47 -19.66
CA ASN A 182 2.26 3.85 -19.90
C ASN A 182 3.23 3.00 -19.06
N ALA A 183 2.88 2.70 -17.81
CA ALA A 183 3.71 1.85 -16.96
C ALA A 183 3.87 0.42 -17.51
N LEU A 184 2.79 -0.16 -18.04
CA LEU A 184 2.82 -1.46 -18.72
C LEU A 184 3.72 -1.41 -19.96
N ALA A 185 3.63 -0.33 -20.75
CA ALA A 185 4.46 -0.15 -21.94
C ALA A 185 5.96 -0.01 -21.62
N SER A 186 6.31 0.62 -20.51
CA SER A 186 7.70 0.79 -20.06
C SER A 186 8.20 -0.36 -19.17
N ALA A 187 7.39 -1.39 -18.90
CA ALA A 187 7.69 -2.42 -17.89
C ALA A 187 8.99 -3.17 -18.17
N ALA A 188 9.27 -3.51 -19.43
CA ALA A 188 10.50 -4.21 -19.80
C ALA A 188 11.76 -3.40 -19.47
N GLU A 189 11.76 -2.10 -19.77
CA GLU A 189 12.88 -1.20 -19.45
C GLU A 189 13.01 -1.03 -17.93
N GLU A 190 11.91 -0.72 -17.25
CA GLU A 190 11.89 -0.46 -15.81
C GLU A 190 12.31 -1.68 -14.98
N MET A 191 11.88 -2.88 -15.38
CA MET A 191 12.25 -4.13 -14.70
C MET A 191 13.69 -4.57 -15.00
N SER A 192 14.31 -4.05 -16.07
CA SER A 192 15.74 -4.28 -16.35
C SER A 192 16.66 -3.43 -15.48
N LYS A 193 16.13 -2.36 -14.86
CA LYS A 193 16.89 -1.49 -13.95
C LYS A 193 17.18 -2.24 -12.65
N GLU A 194 18.29 -1.88 -12.01
CA GLU A 194 18.69 -2.51 -10.76
C GLU A 194 17.71 -2.16 -9.63
N ASP A 195 17.09 -3.21 -9.07
CA ASP A 195 16.28 -3.11 -7.87
C ASP A 195 17.22 -3.05 -6.64
N TRP A 196 17.47 -1.84 -6.15
CA TRP A 196 18.38 -1.59 -5.02
C TRP A 196 17.96 -2.33 -3.74
N VAL A 197 16.67 -2.69 -3.58
CA VAL A 197 16.19 -3.46 -2.44
C VAL A 197 16.70 -4.89 -2.52
N MET A 198 16.75 -5.47 -3.73
CA MET A 198 17.25 -6.83 -3.98
C MET A 198 18.76 -6.90 -4.25
N GLY A 199 19.38 -5.78 -4.62
CA GLY A 199 20.80 -5.66 -4.95
C GLY A 199 21.21 -6.34 -6.28
N ALA A 200 22.43 -6.04 -6.73
CA ALA A 200 22.98 -6.43 -8.03
C ALA A 200 22.89 -7.94 -8.38
N SER A 201 22.91 -8.83 -7.38
CA SER A 201 23.01 -10.28 -7.60
C SER A 201 21.73 -10.94 -8.15
N THR A 202 20.61 -10.23 -8.24
CA THR A 202 19.31 -10.83 -8.60
C THR A 202 18.84 -10.52 -10.03
N VAL A 203 19.46 -9.54 -10.70
CA VAL A 203 19.00 -9.03 -12.01
C VAL A 203 19.66 -9.78 -13.18
N ALA A 204 20.84 -10.39 -12.97
CA ALA A 204 21.76 -10.69 -14.06
C ALA A 204 21.39 -11.88 -14.99
N THR A 205 20.33 -12.66 -14.76
CA THR A 205 20.15 -13.93 -15.51
C THR A 205 18.73 -14.31 -15.91
N LYS A 206 17.69 -13.52 -15.61
CA LYS A 206 16.31 -13.90 -15.94
C LYS A 206 15.80 -13.16 -17.16
N ASP A 207 15.43 -13.91 -18.21
CA ASP A 207 14.66 -13.37 -19.33
C ASP A 207 13.30 -12.87 -18.82
N LEU A 208 13.11 -11.55 -18.84
CA LEU A 208 11.89 -10.90 -18.36
C LEU A 208 10.79 -10.85 -19.42
N SER A 209 11.05 -11.27 -20.67
CA SER A 209 10.09 -11.16 -21.77
C SER A 209 8.78 -11.92 -21.50
N THR A 210 8.88 -13.12 -20.94
CA THR A 210 7.72 -13.93 -20.54
C THR A 210 6.96 -13.36 -19.35
N ASP A 211 7.66 -12.64 -18.47
CA ASP A 211 7.09 -12.04 -17.28
C ASP A 211 6.33 -10.74 -17.66
N VAL A 212 6.91 -9.91 -18.53
CA VAL A 212 6.25 -8.71 -19.08
C VAL A 212 5.01 -9.07 -19.90
N GLY A 213 5.07 -10.13 -20.72
CA GLY A 213 3.92 -10.57 -21.52
C GLY A 213 2.70 -11.03 -20.71
N LYS A 214 2.87 -11.34 -19.41
CA LYS A 214 1.78 -11.71 -18.50
C LYS A 214 1.22 -10.54 -17.71
N LEU A 215 1.95 -9.42 -17.64
CA LEU A 215 1.65 -8.31 -16.73
C LEU A 215 0.30 -7.66 -17.03
N GLU A 216 -0.05 -7.51 -18.31
CA GLU A 216 -1.36 -7.00 -18.72
C GLU A 216 -2.50 -7.92 -18.26
N GLY A 217 -2.32 -9.24 -18.40
CA GLY A 217 -3.28 -10.23 -17.91
C GLY A 217 -3.43 -10.21 -16.39
N ILE A 218 -2.32 -10.07 -15.66
CA ILE A 218 -2.33 -9.90 -14.19
C ILE A 218 -3.12 -8.64 -13.82
N TYR A 219 -2.85 -7.52 -14.48
CA TYR A 219 -3.53 -6.26 -14.21
C TYR A 219 -5.04 -6.36 -14.42
N PHE A 220 -5.50 -6.84 -15.58
CA PHE A 220 -6.93 -6.91 -15.86
C PHE A 220 -7.66 -7.98 -15.04
N HIS A 221 -6.97 -9.04 -14.62
CA HIS A 221 -7.49 -9.99 -13.66
C HIS A 221 -7.77 -9.30 -12.31
N GLU A 222 -6.80 -8.55 -11.79
CA GLU A 222 -6.96 -7.83 -10.53
C GLU A 222 -7.99 -6.69 -10.65
N TYR A 223 -8.02 -5.98 -11.78
CA TYR A 223 -9.03 -4.98 -12.09
C TYR A 223 -10.45 -5.56 -11.95
N ALA A 224 -10.71 -6.71 -12.59
CA ALA A 224 -11.99 -7.38 -12.49
C ALA A 224 -12.30 -7.84 -11.04
N THR A 225 -11.30 -8.38 -10.34
CA THR A 225 -11.42 -8.81 -8.94
C THR A 225 -11.83 -7.66 -8.02
N GLN A 226 -11.22 -6.48 -8.17
CA GLN A 226 -11.53 -5.28 -7.37
C GLN A 226 -12.99 -4.84 -7.56
N TRP A 227 -13.46 -4.77 -8.80
CA TRP A 227 -14.86 -4.39 -9.09
C TRP A 227 -15.87 -5.46 -8.67
N GLN A 228 -15.52 -6.75 -8.75
CA GLN A 228 -16.34 -7.82 -8.19
C GLN A 228 -16.46 -7.72 -6.67
N GLN A 229 -15.37 -7.41 -5.96
CA GLN A 229 -15.38 -7.18 -4.51
C GLN A 229 -16.20 -5.94 -4.15
N PHE A 230 -16.09 -4.86 -4.92
CA PHE A 230 -16.91 -3.66 -4.76
C PHE A 230 -18.42 -3.98 -4.87
N LEU A 231 -18.82 -4.70 -5.92
CA LEU A 231 -20.21 -5.11 -6.12
C LEU A 231 -20.72 -6.02 -4.99
N ARG A 232 -19.93 -7.01 -4.56
CA ARG A 232 -20.28 -7.89 -3.43
C ARG A 232 -20.30 -7.15 -2.09
N GLY A 233 -19.55 -6.06 -1.99
CA GLY A 233 -19.48 -5.19 -0.82
C GLY A 233 -20.66 -4.23 -0.67
N LEU A 234 -21.54 -4.12 -1.67
CA LEU A 234 -22.74 -3.31 -1.59
C LEU A 234 -23.72 -3.91 -0.59
N ASN A 235 -24.21 -3.08 0.32
CA ASN A 235 -25.13 -3.51 1.37
C ASN A 235 -26.21 -2.46 1.63
N ILE A 236 -27.44 -2.92 1.81
CA ILE A 236 -28.55 -2.12 2.32
C ILE A 236 -28.71 -2.50 3.81
N PRO A 237 -28.55 -1.56 4.75
CA PRO A 237 -28.72 -1.85 6.17
C PRO A 237 -30.11 -2.40 6.50
N ALA A 238 -30.21 -3.20 7.55
CA ALA A 238 -31.48 -3.69 8.05
C ALA A 238 -32.35 -2.54 8.61
N PHE A 239 -33.64 -2.59 8.32
CA PHE A 239 -34.62 -1.62 8.81
C PHE A 239 -35.11 -2.03 10.21
N LYS A 240 -35.14 -1.09 11.15
CA LYS A 240 -35.66 -1.31 12.51
C LYS A 240 -37.13 -0.95 12.62
N THR A 241 -37.62 -0.06 11.75
CA THR A 241 -39.02 0.40 11.74
C THR A 241 -39.61 0.39 10.33
N LYS A 242 -40.95 0.47 10.24
CA LYS A 242 -41.63 0.59 8.95
C LYS A 242 -41.33 1.92 8.28
N GLU A 243 -41.19 2.98 9.08
CA GLU A 243 -40.88 4.33 8.62
C GLU A 243 -39.49 4.39 7.99
N GLU A 244 -38.50 3.71 8.58
CA GLU A 244 -37.16 3.55 8.00
C GLU A 244 -37.22 2.82 6.66
N ALA A 245 -37.97 1.71 6.58
CA ALA A 245 -38.12 0.97 5.33
C ALA A 245 -38.76 1.82 4.22
N VAL A 246 -39.76 2.65 4.56
CA VAL A 246 -40.39 3.57 3.61
C VAL A 246 -39.42 4.65 3.15
N GLU A 247 -38.63 5.26 4.04
CA GLU A 247 -37.62 6.25 3.66
C GLU A 247 -36.51 5.64 2.80
N ALA A 248 -36.02 4.46 3.17
CA ALA A 248 -35.02 3.73 2.40
C ALA A 248 -35.53 3.44 0.98
N LEU A 249 -36.76 2.93 0.84
CA LEU A 249 -37.38 2.68 -0.46
C LEU A 249 -37.54 3.95 -1.28
N LYS A 250 -37.97 5.07 -0.66
CA LYS A 250 -38.06 6.37 -1.36
C LYS A 250 -36.70 6.81 -1.89
N VAL A 251 -35.64 6.68 -1.10
CA VAL A 251 -34.28 7.06 -1.51
C VAL A 251 -33.77 6.13 -2.62
N LEU A 252 -33.94 4.82 -2.47
CA LEU A 252 -33.42 3.81 -3.41
C LEU A 252 -34.21 3.75 -4.72
N SER A 253 -35.47 4.21 -4.75
CA SER A 253 -36.32 4.23 -5.96
C SER A 253 -36.48 5.62 -6.58
N ALA A 254 -35.84 6.65 -6.02
CA ALA A 254 -35.87 7.99 -6.57
C ALA A 254 -35.30 8.04 -8.01
N SER A 255 -35.65 9.07 -8.77
CA SER A 255 -35.12 9.28 -10.13
C SER A 255 -33.59 9.38 -10.17
N ASN A 256 -32.96 9.83 -9.07
CA ASN A 256 -31.53 9.84 -8.83
C ASN A 256 -31.08 8.73 -7.86
N SER A 257 -31.64 7.53 -8.02
CA SER A 257 -31.38 6.37 -7.17
C SER A 257 -29.87 6.14 -6.97
N PRO A 258 -29.39 6.11 -5.71
CA PRO A 258 -27.99 5.82 -5.41
C PRO A 258 -27.59 4.40 -5.84
N LEU A 259 -28.54 3.45 -5.85
CA LEU A 259 -28.31 2.11 -6.37
C LEU A 259 -28.11 2.13 -7.88
N ALA A 260 -28.97 2.84 -8.62
CA ALA A 260 -28.84 2.97 -10.07
C ALA A 260 -27.53 3.67 -10.47
N LEU A 261 -27.17 4.76 -9.78
CA LEU A 261 -25.89 5.45 -9.99
C LEU A 261 -24.69 4.53 -9.75
N THR A 262 -24.72 3.72 -8.68
CA THR A 262 -23.65 2.78 -8.36
C THR A 262 -23.52 1.69 -9.43
N LEU A 263 -24.62 1.09 -9.86
CA LEU A 263 -24.59 0.07 -10.92
C LEU A 263 -24.14 0.64 -12.26
N ALA A 264 -24.56 1.86 -12.60
CA ALA A 264 -24.13 2.55 -13.81
C ALA A 264 -22.62 2.84 -13.81
N GLU A 265 -22.06 3.23 -12.65
CA GLU A 265 -20.61 3.45 -12.54
C GLU A 265 -19.81 2.15 -12.65
N ILE A 266 -20.27 1.05 -12.01
CA ILE A 266 -19.64 -0.26 -12.17
C ILE A 266 -19.65 -0.66 -13.65
N ALA A 267 -20.81 -0.55 -14.32
CA ALA A 267 -20.92 -0.85 -15.74
C ALA A 267 -19.99 0.01 -16.59
N ARG A 268 -19.87 1.31 -16.28
CA ARG A 268 -18.94 2.21 -16.99
C ARG A 268 -17.49 1.76 -16.85
N GLN A 269 -17.10 1.25 -15.69
CA GLN A 269 -15.72 0.86 -15.39
C GLN A 269 -15.35 -0.50 -15.98
N THR A 270 -16.32 -1.40 -16.17
CA THR A 270 -16.06 -2.77 -16.63
C THR A 270 -16.48 -3.07 -18.08
N ASN A 271 -16.89 -2.06 -18.86
CA ASN A 271 -17.40 -2.21 -20.22
C ASN A 271 -16.39 -1.79 -21.30
#